data_AF-A0A2N3F1A1-F1
#
_entry.id   AF-A0A2N3F1A1-F1
#
_cell.length_a   1.000
_cell.length_b   1.000
_cell.length_c   1.000
_cell.angle_alpha   90.00
_cell.angle_beta   90.00
_cell.angle_gamma   90.00
#
_symmetry.space_group_name_H-M   'P 1'
#
loop_
_entity.id
_entity.type
_entity.pdbx_description
1 polymer ?
#
loop_
_entity_poly.entity_id
_entity_poly.type
_entity_poly.pdbx_seq_one_letter_code
_entity_poly.pdbx_strand_id
1 'polypeptide(L)'
;LELLGVLRLRTSYNQNVLAHLVECANLAADIAEMVGANVELARRAAFLHDIGKAMTGSHDGTHAQLGARAAREAGESPDVVNAMEAHHDEVPQETIEAVIVQVVDAVSASRPGARRDDGDSYIERMESLEKLVEEHEGVAHVYAMAAGRELRVAVEPSIVDDDGARELARTIAEHIERDFSFAGEIKVTVIRETRADSVAGQA
;
A
#
# COMPACT_ATOMS: atom_id res chain seq x y z
N LEU A 1 22.61 -8.07 15.00
CA LEU A 1 21.71 -7.51 16.04
C LEU A 1 21.16 -6.15 15.65
N GLU A 2 21.97 -5.25 15.08
CA GLU A 2 21.53 -3.90 14.67
C GLU A 2 20.38 -3.94 13.64
N LEU A 3 20.49 -4.74 12.58
CA LEU A 3 19.44 -4.84 11.55
C LEU A 3 18.10 -5.33 12.13
N LEU A 4 18.10 -6.33 13.02
CA LEU A 4 16.87 -6.81 13.67
C LEU A 4 16.21 -5.74 14.54
N GLY A 5 17.01 -4.89 15.19
CA GLY A 5 16.49 -3.74 15.95
C GLY A 5 15.75 -2.74 15.06
N VAL A 6 16.28 -2.46 13.86
CA VAL A 6 15.61 -1.62 12.86
C VAL A 6 14.28 -2.22 12.44
N LEU A 7 14.25 -3.53 12.15
CA LEU A 7 13.04 -4.22 11.71
C LEU A 7 11.93 -4.24 12.77
N ARG A 8 12.28 -4.20 14.07
CA ARG A 8 11.30 -4.08 15.16
C ARG A 8 10.49 -2.78 15.07
N LEU A 9 11.09 -1.70 14.54
CA LEU A 9 10.46 -0.39 14.40
C LEU A 9 10.00 -0.11 12.96
N ARG A 10 10.15 -1.08 12.05
CA ARG A 10 9.82 -0.93 10.64
C ARG A 10 8.53 -1.68 10.30
N THR A 11 7.71 -1.05 9.48
CA THR A 11 6.51 -1.64 8.88
C THR A 11 6.66 -1.73 7.36
N SER A 12 6.00 -2.72 6.78
CA SER A 12 5.84 -2.90 5.33
C SER A 12 4.40 -3.31 5.09
N TYR A 13 3.64 -2.52 4.32
CA TYR A 13 2.20 -2.72 4.14
C TYR A 13 1.44 -2.87 5.48
N ASN A 14 1.78 -2.02 6.47
CA ASN A 14 1.23 -2.03 7.83
C ASN A 14 1.50 -3.30 8.67
N GLN A 15 2.30 -4.24 8.17
CA GLN A 15 2.80 -5.37 8.95
C GLN A 15 4.18 -5.02 9.54
N ASN A 16 4.38 -5.27 10.83
CA ASN A 16 5.69 -5.14 11.45
C ASN A 16 6.65 -6.18 10.84
N VAL A 17 7.79 -5.73 10.31
CA VAL A 17 8.68 -6.61 9.54
C VAL A 17 9.30 -7.70 10.42
N LEU A 18 9.73 -7.37 11.65
CA LEU A 18 10.26 -8.39 12.55
C LEU A 18 9.21 -9.44 12.93
N ALA A 19 7.97 -9.02 13.18
CA ALA A 19 6.87 -9.93 13.48
C ALA A 19 6.55 -10.85 12.28
N HIS A 20 6.55 -10.30 11.06
CA HIS A 20 6.41 -11.05 9.82
C HIS A 20 7.51 -12.10 9.65
N LEU A 21 8.78 -11.75 9.90
CA LEU A 21 9.90 -12.70 9.84
C LEU A 21 9.77 -13.84 10.84
N VAL A 22 9.35 -13.54 12.08
CA VAL A 22 9.12 -14.57 13.12
C VAL A 22 7.98 -15.50 12.72
N GLU A 23 6.90 -14.96 12.17
CA GLU A 23 5.79 -15.75 11.66
C GLU A 23 6.24 -16.68 10.52
N CYS A 24 6.89 -16.14 9.49
CA CYS A 24 7.38 -16.90 8.35
C CYS A 24 8.33 -18.02 8.79
N ALA A 25 9.21 -17.76 9.76
CA ALA A 25 10.11 -18.76 10.31
C ALA A 25 9.37 -19.95 10.96
N ASN A 26 8.27 -19.68 11.66
CA ASN A 26 7.44 -20.73 12.27
C ASN A 26 6.72 -21.54 11.19
N LEU A 27 6.06 -20.86 10.24
CA LEU A 27 5.36 -21.52 9.14
C LEU A 27 6.30 -22.36 8.26
N ALA A 28 7.52 -21.86 8.00
CA ALA A 28 8.50 -22.56 7.17
C ALA A 28 8.97 -23.85 7.83
N ALA A 29 9.13 -23.84 9.17
CA ALA A 29 9.48 -25.03 9.92
C ALA A 29 8.38 -26.10 9.84
N ASP A 30 7.13 -25.69 10.03
CA ASP A 30 5.97 -26.60 9.98
C ASP A 30 5.82 -27.20 8.57
N ILE A 31 5.93 -26.38 7.52
CA ILE A 31 5.88 -26.85 6.13
C ILE A 31 7.03 -27.80 5.83
N ALA A 32 8.27 -27.46 6.21
CA ALA A 32 9.44 -28.28 5.98
C ALA A 32 9.30 -29.67 6.63
N GLU A 33 8.77 -29.73 7.87
CA GLU A 33 8.49 -30.99 8.54
C GLU A 33 7.46 -31.84 7.77
N MET A 34 6.38 -31.22 7.28
CA MET A 34 5.34 -31.92 6.51
C MET A 34 5.84 -32.49 5.18
N VAL A 35 6.78 -31.82 4.51
CA VAL A 35 7.31 -32.25 3.20
C VAL A 35 8.62 -33.03 3.28
N GLY A 36 9.17 -33.24 4.48
CA GLY A 36 10.45 -33.92 4.68
C GLY A 36 11.68 -33.12 4.24
N ALA A 37 11.58 -31.79 4.24
CA ALA A 37 12.68 -30.87 3.96
C ALA A 37 13.51 -30.55 5.23
N ASN A 38 14.60 -29.80 5.08
CA ASN A 38 15.41 -29.39 6.22
C ASN A 38 14.74 -28.26 7.01
N VAL A 39 14.17 -28.62 8.16
CA VAL A 39 13.46 -27.70 9.08
C VAL A 39 14.34 -26.54 9.56
N GLU A 40 15.60 -26.80 9.90
CA GLU A 40 16.51 -25.75 10.40
C GLU A 40 16.87 -24.75 9.30
N LEU A 41 17.13 -25.24 8.09
CA LEU A 41 17.45 -24.42 6.92
C LEU A 41 16.24 -23.56 6.52
N ALA A 42 15.05 -24.17 6.38
CA ALA A 42 13.83 -23.44 6.03
C ALA A 42 13.50 -22.35 7.05
N ARG A 43 13.55 -22.68 8.35
CA ARG A 43 13.33 -21.71 9.44
C ARG A 43 14.35 -20.57 9.39
N ARG A 44 15.64 -20.90 9.19
CA ARG A 44 16.73 -19.91 9.14
C ARG A 44 16.56 -18.97 7.95
N ALA A 45 16.32 -19.51 6.77
CA ALA A 45 16.12 -18.74 5.55
C ALA A 45 14.87 -17.85 5.62
N ALA A 46 13.73 -18.39 6.07
CA ALA A 46 12.49 -17.63 6.22
C ALA A 46 12.62 -16.49 7.25
N PHE A 47 13.36 -16.70 8.33
CA PHE A 47 13.63 -15.64 9.30
C PHE A 47 14.50 -14.50 8.73
N LEU A 48 15.35 -14.80 7.73
CA LEU A 48 16.32 -13.85 7.19
C LEU A 48 15.90 -13.21 5.87
N HIS A 49 14.96 -13.79 5.11
CA HIS A 49 14.65 -13.43 3.72
C HIS A 49 14.48 -11.91 3.49
N ASP A 50 13.83 -11.25 4.45
CA ASP A 50 13.45 -9.84 4.36
C ASP A 50 14.37 -8.90 5.15
N ILE A 51 15.52 -9.40 5.66
CA ILE A 51 16.42 -8.60 6.51
C ILE A 51 16.97 -7.37 5.78
N GLY A 52 17.12 -7.45 4.46
CA GLY A 52 17.57 -6.34 3.62
C GLY A 52 16.61 -5.16 3.59
N LYS A 53 15.35 -5.32 4.03
CA LYS A 53 14.45 -4.18 4.26
C LYS A 53 15.07 -3.20 5.23
N ALA A 54 15.89 -3.60 6.21
CA ALA A 54 16.57 -2.66 7.10
C ALA A 54 17.58 -1.73 6.37
N MET A 55 17.95 -2.03 5.13
CA MET A 55 19.03 -1.38 4.38
C MET A 55 18.54 -0.61 3.14
N THR A 56 17.31 -0.85 2.68
CA THR A 56 16.72 -0.16 1.52
C THR A 56 16.61 1.35 1.78
N GLY A 57 17.00 2.17 0.81
CA GLY A 57 17.01 3.64 0.89
C GLY A 57 18.41 4.24 1.13
N SER A 58 19.36 3.45 1.65
CA SER A 58 20.75 3.87 1.85
C SER A 58 21.72 3.20 0.88
N HIS A 59 21.28 2.16 0.16
CA HIS A 59 22.10 1.36 -0.75
C HIS A 59 21.30 0.98 -1.99
N ASP A 60 21.99 0.87 -3.13
CA ASP A 60 21.40 0.42 -4.39
C ASP A 60 21.18 -1.11 -4.38
N GLY A 61 20.00 -1.53 -4.85
CA GLY A 61 19.60 -2.93 -4.97
C GLY A 61 18.24 -3.24 -4.34
N THR A 62 17.71 -4.44 -4.61
CA THR A 62 16.48 -4.94 -3.97
C THR A 62 16.75 -5.37 -2.53
N HIS A 63 15.72 -5.48 -1.69
CA HIS A 63 15.92 -5.98 -0.32
C HIS A 63 16.40 -7.43 -0.30
N ALA A 64 16.01 -8.25 -1.29
CA ALA A 64 16.48 -9.62 -1.44
C ALA A 64 18.01 -9.64 -1.67
N GLN A 65 18.50 -8.86 -2.64
CA GLN A 65 19.93 -8.77 -2.96
C GLN A 65 20.76 -8.20 -1.80
N LEU A 66 20.28 -7.13 -1.17
CA LEU A 66 20.98 -6.50 -0.05
C LEU A 66 21.04 -7.44 1.16
N GLY A 67 19.93 -8.12 1.47
CA GLY A 67 19.85 -9.12 2.53
C GLY A 67 20.77 -10.31 2.28
N ALA A 68 20.72 -10.88 1.07
CA ALA A 68 21.55 -12.00 0.66
C ALA A 68 23.05 -11.67 0.72
N ARG A 69 23.44 -10.47 0.28
CA ARG A 69 24.83 -9.99 0.40
C ARG A 69 25.28 -9.91 1.86
N ALA A 70 24.50 -9.27 2.72
CA ALA A 70 24.82 -9.15 4.14
C ALA A 70 24.91 -10.51 4.84
N ALA A 71 24.00 -11.43 4.52
CA ALA A 71 24.02 -12.80 5.04
C ALA A 71 25.28 -13.58 4.59
N ARG A 72 25.65 -13.44 3.32
CA ARG A 72 26.86 -14.05 2.75
C ARG A 72 28.13 -13.52 3.43
N GLU A 73 28.23 -12.22 3.66
CA GLU A 73 29.34 -11.59 4.38
C GLU A 73 29.41 -12.02 5.86
N ALA A 74 28.25 -12.30 6.46
CA ALA A 74 28.14 -12.83 7.83
C ALA A 74 28.43 -14.34 7.94
N GLY A 75 28.66 -15.04 6.83
CA GLY A 75 29.00 -16.46 6.81
C GLY A 75 27.81 -17.42 6.86
N GLU A 76 26.61 -16.98 6.45
CA GLU A 76 25.46 -17.88 6.26
C GLU A 76 25.72 -18.90 5.13
N SER A 77 25.01 -20.03 5.17
CA SER A 77 25.18 -21.08 4.16
C SER A 77 24.68 -20.63 2.78
N PRO A 78 25.27 -21.16 1.68
CA PRO A 78 24.83 -20.84 0.32
C PRO A 78 23.33 -21.09 0.10
N ASP A 79 22.78 -22.17 0.65
CA ASP A 79 21.37 -22.51 0.51
C ASP A 79 20.45 -21.50 1.21
N VAL A 80 20.84 -21.01 2.40
CA VAL A 80 20.11 -19.93 3.10
C VAL A 80 20.16 -18.65 2.27
N VAL A 81 21.35 -18.30 1.77
CA VAL A 81 21.54 -17.10 0.95
C VAL A 81 20.73 -17.18 -0.34
N ASN A 82 20.71 -18.33 -1.03
CA ASN A 82 19.89 -18.56 -2.23
C ASN A 82 18.40 -18.40 -1.91
N ALA A 83 17.91 -19.03 -0.85
CA ALA A 83 16.51 -18.90 -0.45
C ALA A 83 16.11 -17.45 -0.13
N MET A 84 17.01 -16.66 0.46
CA MET A 84 16.82 -15.23 0.66
C MET A 84 16.87 -14.42 -0.64
N GLU A 85 17.71 -14.78 -1.61
CA GLU A 85 17.85 -14.04 -2.87
C GLU A 85 16.72 -14.39 -3.86
N ALA A 86 16.23 -15.64 -3.82
CA ALA A 86 15.27 -16.20 -4.76
C ALA A 86 13.79 -16.01 -4.37
N HIS A 87 13.47 -15.48 -3.18
CA HIS A 87 12.07 -15.42 -2.71
C HIS A 87 11.14 -14.52 -3.55
N HIS A 88 11.71 -13.64 -4.37
CA HIS A 88 10.99 -12.82 -5.36
C HIS A 88 11.30 -13.22 -6.82
N ASP A 89 11.79 -14.45 -7.04
CA ASP A 89 12.15 -14.98 -8.36
C ASP A 89 13.24 -14.17 -9.09
N GLU A 90 14.08 -13.42 -8.36
CA GLU A 90 15.19 -12.65 -8.92
C GLU A 90 16.33 -13.55 -9.42
N VAL A 91 16.49 -14.72 -8.77
CA VAL A 91 17.42 -15.78 -9.13
C VAL A 91 16.73 -17.14 -9.01
N PRO A 92 17.24 -18.21 -9.66
CA PRO A 92 16.66 -19.54 -9.53
C PRO A 92 16.68 -20.06 -8.10
N GLN A 93 15.59 -20.70 -7.69
CA GLN A 93 15.50 -21.46 -6.44
C GLN A 93 16.29 -22.77 -6.59
N GLU A 94 17.32 -22.95 -5.75
CA GLU A 94 18.22 -24.11 -5.83
C GLU A 94 17.78 -25.26 -4.92
N THR A 95 16.92 -24.98 -3.95
CA THR A 95 16.48 -25.93 -2.92
C THR A 95 14.97 -25.89 -2.72
N ILE A 96 14.41 -26.94 -2.13
CA ILE A 96 12.99 -26.96 -1.74
C ILE A 96 12.71 -25.92 -0.66
N GLU A 97 13.69 -25.62 0.19
CA GLU A 97 13.58 -24.59 1.22
C GLU A 97 13.43 -23.20 0.62
N ALA A 98 14.07 -22.90 -0.51
CA ALA A 98 13.84 -21.65 -1.24
C ALA A 98 12.37 -21.51 -1.70
N VAL A 99 11.78 -22.61 -2.18
CA VAL A 99 10.34 -22.68 -2.51
C VAL A 99 9.49 -22.44 -1.25
N ILE A 100 9.84 -23.08 -0.14
CA ILE A 100 9.12 -22.93 1.15
C ILE A 100 9.16 -21.47 1.61
N VAL A 101 10.32 -20.79 1.53
CA VAL A 101 10.46 -19.38 1.90
C VAL A 101 9.51 -18.49 1.10
N GLN A 102 9.45 -18.67 -0.22
CA GLN A 102 8.52 -17.93 -1.07
C GLN A 102 7.06 -18.20 -0.71
N VAL A 103 6.71 -19.47 -0.44
CA VAL A 103 5.35 -19.86 -0.02
C VAL A 103 4.96 -19.16 1.29
N VAL A 104 5.82 -19.15 2.30
CA VAL A 104 5.47 -18.55 3.60
C VAL A 104 5.42 -17.03 3.57
N ASP A 105 6.25 -16.38 2.75
CA ASP A 105 6.14 -14.94 2.51
C ASP A 105 4.76 -14.62 1.91
N ALA A 106 4.38 -15.32 0.84
CA ALA A 106 3.07 -15.16 0.21
C ALA A 106 1.90 -15.46 1.16
N VAL A 107 2.01 -16.50 2.00
CA VAL A 107 1.00 -16.84 3.01
C VAL A 107 0.89 -15.75 4.07
N SER A 108 2.00 -15.32 4.67
CA SER A 108 1.99 -14.26 5.69
C SER A 108 1.42 -12.95 5.13
N ALA A 109 1.81 -12.61 3.90
CA ALA A 109 1.35 -11.45 3.16
C ALA A 109 -0.16 -11.45 2.84
N SER A 110 -0.72 -12.61 2.53
CA SER A 110 -2.12 -12.76 2.09
C SER A 110 -3.11 -12.98 3.23
N ARG A 111 -2.64 -13.11 4.47
CA ARG A 111 -3.52 -13.27 5.64
C ARG A 111 -4.49 -12.08 5.77
N PRO A 112 -5.79 -12.33 5.99
CA PRO A 112 -6.76 -11.26 6.25
C PRO A 112 -6.30 -10.37 7.40
N GLY A 113 -6.10 -9.08 7.12
CA GLY A 113 -5.63 -8.09 8.09
C GLY A 113 -4.10 -8.01 8.30
N ALA A 114 -3.28 -8.84 7.65
CA ALA A 114 -1.82 -8.72 7.68
C ALA A 114 -1.34 -7.50 6.87
N ARG A 115 -1.86 -7.38 5.66
CA ARG A 115 -1.82 -6.14 4.87
C ARG A 115 -3.20 -5.52 4.96
N ARG A 116 -3.39 -4.59 5.89
CA ARG A 116 -4.58 -3.75 5.85
C ARG A 116 -4.48 -2.93 4.57
N ASP A 117 -5.36 -3.20 3.61
CA ASP A 117 -5.59 -2.26 2.51
C ASP A 117 -5.80 -0.87 3.14
N ASP A 118 -5.02 0.07 2.62
CA ASP A 118 -4.72 1.35 3.23
C ASP A 118 -5.97 2.18 3.53
N GLY A 119 -6.27 2.39 4.80
CA GLY A 119 -7.15 3.50 5.19
C GLY A 119 -6.47 4.83 4.91
N ASP A 120 -5.19 4.97 5.28
CA ASP A 120 -4.49 6.25 5.26
C ASP A 120 -4.07 6.68 3.85
N SER A 121 -3.53 5.79 3.01
CA SER A 121 -3.19 6.16 1.61
C SER A 121 -4.44 6.42 0.77
N TYR A 122 -5.56 5.73 1.09
CA TYR A 122 -6.86 6.04 0.50
C TYR A 122 -7.35 7.42 0.95
N ILE A 123 -7.26 7.75 2.25
CA ILE A 123 -7.62 9.07 2.77
C ILE A 123 -6.76 10.16 2.11
N GLU A 124 -5.44 10.01 2.10
CA GLU A 124 -4.52 10.98 1.48
C GLU A 124 -4.81 11.16 -0.02
N ARG A 125 -5.16 10.08 -0.73
CA ARG A 125 -5.58 10.14 -2.14
C ARG A 125 -6.90 10.89 -2.31
N MET A 126 -7.89 10.64 -1.45
CA MET A 126 -9.17 11.33 -1.51
C MET A 126 -9.01 12.82 -1.17
N GLU A 127 -8.24 13.15 -0.14
CA GLU A 127 -7.93 14.53 0.24
C GLU A 127 -7.17 15.26 -0.88
N SER A 128 -6.26 14.58 -1.58
CA SER A 128 -5.55 15.16 -2.72
C SER A 128 -6.48 15.43 -3.90
N LEU A 129 -7.43 14.52 -4.16
CA LEU A 129 -8.44 14.67 -5.19
C LEU A 129 -9.43 15.81 -4.85
N GLU A 130 -9.83 15.93 -3.58
CA GLU A 130 -10.67 17.03 -3.11
C GLU A 130 -9.96 18.38 -3.26
N LYS A 131 -8.70 18.49 -2.81
CA LYS A 131 -7.89 19.71 -2.95
C LYS A 131 -7.71 20.16 -4.40
N LEU A 132 -7.46 19.23 -5.31
CA LEU A 132 -7.33 19.51 -6.75
C LEU A 132 -8.55 20.25 -7.32
N VAL A 133 -9.72 19.98 -6.76
CA VAL A 133 -11.00 20.53 -7.21
C VAL A 133 -11.43 21.76 -6.40
N GLU A 134 -11.05 21.84 -5.13
CA GLU A 134 -11.27 23.03 -4.28
C GLU A 134 -10.58 24.30 -4.83
N GLU A 135 -9.52 24.16 -5.62
CA GLU A 135 -8.81 25.29 -6.24
C GLU A 135 -9.60 26.02 -7.35
N HIS A 136 -10.71 25.45 -7.83
CA HIS A 136 -11.53 26.06 -8.88
C HIS A 136 -12.39 27.21 -8.32
N GLU A 137 -12.45 28.32 -9.05
CA GLU A 137 -13.22 29.50 -8.64
C GLU A 137 -14.72 29.16 -8.47
N GLY A 138 -15.30 29.59 -7.34
CA GLY A 138 -16.71 29.37 -7.03
C GLY A 138 -17.04 28.01 -6.42
N VAL A 139 -16.06 27.11 -6.24
CA VAL A 139 -16.22 25.88 -5.45
C VAL A 139 -16.22 26.22 -3.95
N ALA A 140 -17.23 25.74 -3.23
CA ALA A 140 -17.37 25.92 -1.78
C ALA A 140 -16.91 24.67 -1.02
N HIS A 141 -17.33 23.48 -1.46
CA HIS A 141 -16.96 22.19 -0.85
C HIS A 141 -16.85 21.09 -1.89
N VAL A 142 -15.94 20.14 -1.67
CA VAL A 142 -15.79 18.94 -2.50
C VAL A 142 -15.90 17.70 -1.61
N TYR A 143 -16.61 16.68 -2.09
CA TYR A 143 -16.76 15.40 -1.39
C TYR A 143 -16.46 14.24 -2.33
N ALA A 144 -15.43 13.48 -2.02
CA ALA A 144 -15.15 12.21 -2.67
C ALA A 144 -16.00 11.08 -2.06
N MET A 145 -16.84 10.47 -2.89
CA MET A 145 -17.83 9.46 -2.55
C MET A 145 -17.51 8.13 -3.25
N ALA A 146 -18.15 7.05 -2.79
CA ALA A 146 -18.12 5.74 -3.44
C ALA A 146 -16.71 5.20 -3.75
N ALA A 147 -15.79 5.31 -2.78
CA ALA A 147 -14.39 4.93 -2.94
C ALA A 147 -13.61 5.77 -3.98
N GLY A 148 -13.96 7.06 -4.13
CA GLY A 148 -13.34 7.97 -5.10
C GLY A 148 -13.91 7.87 -6.52
N ARG A 149 -14.98 7.10 -6.73
CA ARG A 149 -15.65 6.95 -8.04
C ARG A 149 -16.76 7.96 -8.30
N GLU A 150 -17.13 8.74 -7.29
CA GLU A 150 -18.07 9.85 -7.45
C GLU A 150 -17.51 11.07 -6.72
N LEU A 151 -17.50 12.21 -7.39
CA LEU A 151 -17.11 13.48 -6.80
C LEU A 151 -18.30 14.43 -6.80
N ARG A 152 -18.65 14.94 -5.62
CA ARG A 152 -19.72 15.95 -5.48
C ARG A 152 -19.11 17.29 -5.13
N VAL A 153 -19.44 18.29 -5.93
CA VAL A 153 -18.84 19.62 -5.86
C VAL A 153 -19.95 20.61 -5.58
N ALA A 154 -20.00 21.15 -4.36
CA ALA A 154 -20.93 22.21 -4.00
C ALA A 154 -20.32 23.56 -4.40
N VAL A 155 -21.09 24.37 -5.11
CA VAL A 155 -20.66 25.70 -5.58
C VAL A 155 -21.44 26.81 -4.91
N GLU A 156 -20.82 27.98 -4.83
CA GLU A 156 -21.47 29.21 -4.38
C GLU A 156 -22.41 29.74 -5.48
N PRO A 157 -23.75 29.71 -5.29
CA PRO A 157 -24.73 30.06 -6.32
C PRO A 157 -24.69 31.53 -6.75
N SER A 158 -24.04 32.40 -5.98
CA SER A 158 -23.81 33.81 -6.32
C SER A 158 -22.62 34.04 -7.25
N ILE A 159 -21.71 33.05 -7.35
CA ILE A 159 -20.52 33.11 -8.21
C ILE A 159 -20.71 32.25 -9.47
N VAL A 160 -21.30 31.05 -9.31
CA VAL A 160 -21.52 30.09 -10.39
C VAL A 160 -23.00 30.05 -10.75
N ASP A 161 -23.33 30.30 -12.03
CA ASP A 161 -24.69 30.18 -12.58
C ASP A 161 -24.96 28.79 -13.17
N ASP A 162 -26.14 28.58 -13.77
CA ASP A 162 -26.55 27.24 -14.23
C ASP A 162 -25.71 26.72 -15.41
N ASP A 163 -25.28 27.62 -16.31
CA ASP A 163 -24.41 27.26 -17.44
C ASP A 163 -22.97 27.06 -16.96
N GLY A 164 -22.50 27.91 -16.05
CA GLY A 164 -21.22 27.78 -15.36
C GLY A 164 -21.10 26.47 -14.58
N ALA A 165 -22.17 25.98 -13.96
CA ALA A 165 -22.16 24.70 -13.27
C ALA A 165 -21.94 23.51 -14.22
N ARG A 166 -22.51 23.55 -15.43
CA ARG A 166 -22.28 22.52 -16.46
C ARG A 166 -20.85 22.56 -16.99
N GLU A 167 -20.34 23.76 -17.24
CA GLU A 167 -18.98 23.93 -17.72
C GLU A 167 -17.95 23.52 -16.67
N LEU A 168 -18.17 23.91 -15.41
CA LEU A 168 -17.30 23.53 -14.30
C LEU A 168 -17.24 22.01 -14.11
N ALA A 169 -18.38 21.31 -14.23
CA ALA A 169 -18.40 19.85 -14.15
C ALA A 169 -17.50 19.20 -15.22
N ARG A 170 -17.52 19.74 -16.45
CA ARG A 170 -16.68 19.28 -17.56
C ARG A 170 -15.21 19.60 -17.31
N THR A 171 -14.90 20.83 -16.92
CA THR A 171 -13.53 21.28 -16.59
C THR A 171 -12.90 20.44 -15.49
N ILE A 172 -13.66 20.12 -14.44
CA ILE A 172 -13.17 19.26 -13.34
C ILE A 172 -12.89 17.85 -13.84
N ALA A 173 -13.77 17.27 -14.65
CA ALA A 173 -13.55 15.94 -15.22
C ALA A 173 -12.27 15.90 -16.09
N GLU A 174 -12.07 16.90 -16.95
CA GLU A 174 -10.86 17.05 -17.77
C GLU A 174 -9.60 17.26 -16.91
N HIS A 175 -9.71 17.99 -15.80
CA HIS A 175 -8.60 18.21 -14.86
C HIS A 175 -8.16 16.91 -14.18
N ILE A 176 -9.14 16.13 -13.69
CA ILE A 176 -8.91 14.84 -13.05
C ILE A 176 -8.28 13.86 -14.05
N GLU A 177 -8.77 13.80 -15.29
CA GLU A 177 -8.22 12.90 -16.32
C GLU A 177 -6.75 13.22 -16.64
N ARG A 178 -6.37 14.50 -16.62
CA ARG A 178 -4.99 14.92 -16.91
C ARG A 178 -4.03 14.71 -15.74
N ASP A 179 -4.45 15.13 -14.54
CA ASP A 179 -3.53 15.31 -13.41
C ASP A 179 -3.67 14.20 -12.34
N PHE A 180 -4.66 13.31 -12.48
CA PHE A 180 -4.91 12.22 -11.52
C PHE A 180 -5.07 10.86 -12.23
N SER A 181 -4.09 9.97 -12.03
CA SER A 181 -4.16 8.60 -12.58
C SER A 181 -5.12 7.73 -11.75
N PHE A 182 -6.28 7.40 -12.30
CA PHE A 182 -7.28 6.53 -11.67
C PHE A 182 -7.64 5.32 -12.55
N ALA A 183 -7.86 4.17 -11.93
CA ALA A 183 -8.34 2.97 -12.62
C ALA A 183 -9.88 2.98 -12.67
N GLY A 184 -10.44 3.43 -13.79
CA GLY A 184 -11.89 3.46 -14.04
C GLY A 184 -12.46 4.87 -14.18
N GLU A 185 -13.78 4.96 -14.23
CA GLU A 185 -14.49 6.23 -14.42
C GLU A 185 -14.80 6.90 -13.07
N ILE A 186 -14.63 8.23 -13.01
CA ILE A 186 -15.05 9.07 -11.89
C ILE A 186 -16.21 9.94 -12.35
N LYS A 187 -17.35 9.81 -11.68
CA LYS A 187 -18.53 10.63 -11.97
C LYS A 187 -18.45 11.96 -11.22
N VAL A 188 -18.36 13.07 -11.95
CA VAL A 188 -18.40 14.43 -11.36
C VAL A 188 -19.83 14.95 -11.36
N THR A 189 -20.30 15.43 -10.19
CA THR A 189 -21.60 16.07 -10.02
C THR A 189 -21.43 17.43 -9.36
N VAL A 190 -21.72 18.50 -10.08
CA VAL A 190 -21.75 19.86 -9.54
C VAL A 190 -23.15 20.16 -9.00
N ILE A 191 -23.22 20.65 -7.77
CA ILE A 191 -24.44 20.94 -7.04
C ILE A 191 -24.47 22.43 -6.74
N ARG A 192 -25.42 23.12 -7.36
CA ARG A 192 -25.76 24.52 -7.06
C ARG A 192 -27.06 24.53 -6.27
N GLU A 193 -27.00 24.99 -5.02
CA GLU A 193 -28.15 25.02 -4.11
C GLU A 193 -28.36 26.43 -3.57
N THR A 194 -29.61 26.93 -3.61
CA THR A 194 -30.01 28.15 -2.91
C THR A 194 -31.05 27.77 -1.87
N ARG A 195 -30.76 28.03 -0.59
CA ARG A 195 -31.69 27.79 0.52
C ARG A 195 -32.34 29.11 0.94
N ALA A 196 -33.67 29.10 1.03
CA ALA A 196 -34.46 30.23 1.51
C ALA A 196 -35.54 29.71 2.46
N ASP A 197 -35.42 30.07 3.73
CA ASP A 197 -36.32 29.62 4.79
C ASP A 197 -37.16 30.80 5.33
N SER A 198 -38.41 30.53 5.70
CA SER A 198 -39.27 31.48 6.40
C SER A 198 -40.04 30.77 7.50
N VAL A 199 -40.19 31.42 8.66
CA VAL A 199 -40.89 30.86 9.82
C VAL A 199 -42.16 31.65 10.07
N ALA A 200 -43.30 30.98 10.14
CA ALA A 200 -44.59 31.55 10.53
C ALA A 200 -44.91 31.22 12.00
N GLY A 201 -45.53 32.16 12.73
CA GLY A 201 -46.11 31.89 14.05
C GLY A 201 -45.24 32.20 15.27
N GLN A 202 -44.45 33.28 15.26
CA GLN A 202 -44.03 33.90 16.53
C GLN A 202 -45.19 34.71 17.09
N ALA A 203 -45.91 34.11 18.04
CA ALA A 203 -46.77 34.81 19.00
C ALA A 203 -45.96 35.17 20.25
#